data_AF-A0A8D7ZUU2-F1
#
_entry.id   AF-A0A8D7ZUU2-F1
#
_cell.length_a   1.000
_cell.length_b   1.000
_cell.length_c   1.000
_cell.angle_alpha   90.00
_cell.angle_beta   90.00
_cell.angle_gamma   90.00
#
_symmetry.space_group_name_H-M   'P 1'
#
loop_
_entity.id
_entity.type
_entity.pdbx_description
1 polymer ?
#
loop_
_entity_poly.entity_id
_entity_poly.type
_entity_poly.pdbx_seq_one_letter_code
_entity_poly.pdbx_strand_id
1 'polypeptide(L)'
;MSSPRKLTILYGSQSGTAQDLAEQIWRDSKLYHLRGSVAAMDEYDIGQLIEERFVVLVCSTYGQGEEPDNMKRFWRFLLRKSLPVDSLRGMWFGVLGLGDSRYPKFNYVAKRLHKRLIQLGGQAMLPVGLCDEQHDLGYGAVFMPWINDFWKRLEELSPIPDGLKKLDESPREYRWTVRRSEEPVEEQEEVDMYADVKVDNVFVSEVEENRRTTPEDHFQDVRLITFPRRDANWNAGDVVYVRPHNSPEDVDRLFELFEEHGLNLHKDTVITVEAIDSELPVPPILSKPLPLGRLATQYWDLTAIPRARAFAVLARTCPNELEREKLLEFASFGTPRPSDPLQTPPPGPPRHPVLGPHRHSTGACLRRPGANLPQRTGARKAARVCQLRGPGRAVLVREPAPTHHSRGAA
;
A
#
# COMPACT_ATOMS: atom_id res chain seq x y z
N MET A 1 21.86 12.99 -29.10
CA MET A 1 21.70 12.53 -27.70
C MET A 1 20.59 11.48 -27.71
N SER A 2 20.86 10.25 -27.26
CA SER A 2 19.81 9.23 -27.12
C SER A 2 18.71 9.75 -26.20
N SER A 3 17.44 9.61 -26.58
CA SER A 3 16.33 9.90 -25.67
C SER A 3 16.52 9.14 -24.35
N PRO A 4 16.24 9.77 -23.20
CA PRO A 4 16.43 9.13 -21.90
C PRO A 4 15.57 7.87 -21.79
N ARG A 5 16.15 6.79 -21.27
CA ARG A 5 15.43 5.52 -21.06
C ARG A 5 14.36 5.75 -19.99
N LYS A 6 13.09 5.61 -20.37
CA LYS A 6 11.94 5.86 -19.51
C LYS A 6 11.15 4.57 -19.25
N LEU A 7 10.78 4.32 -17.99
CA LEU A 7 9.86 3.28 -17.57
C LEU A 7 8.74 3.92 -16.74
N THR A 8 7.50 3.85 -17.25
CA THR A 8 6.32 4.39 -16.57
C THR A 8 5.62 3.28 -15.80
N ILE A 9 5.30 3.51 -14.53
CA ILE A 9 4.71 2.50 -13.66
C ILE A 9 3.37 3.00 -13.14
N LEU A 10 2.30 2.29 -13.45
CA LEU A 10 0.94 2.67 -13.07
C LEU A 10 0.34 1.64 -12.12
N TYR A 11 -0.40 2.10 -11.11
CA TYR A 11 -1.04 1.18 -10.17
C TYR A 11 -2.52 1.41 -9.92
N GLY A 12 -3.25 0.30 -9.78
CA GLY A 12 -4.62 0.22 -9.28
C GLY A 12 -4.66 -0.52 -7.94
N SER A 13 -4.98 0.18 -6.85
CA SER A 13 -4.83 -0.32 -5.48
C SER A 13 -6.04 0.03 -4.62
N GLN A 14 -6.59 -0.96 -3.91
CA GLN A 14 -7.65 -0.71 -2.92
C GLN A 14 -7.08 -0.50 -1.52
N SER A 15 -6.07 -1.27 -1.11
CA SER A 15 -5.54 -1.31 0.27
C SER A 15 -4.05 -0.95 0.38
N GLY A 16 -3.46 -0.40 -0.70
CA GLY A 16 -2.06 0.05 -0.75
C GLY A 16 -1.05 -0.99 -1.23
N THR A 17 -1.38 -2.30 -1.27
CA THR A 17 -0.40 -3.33 -1.66
C THR A 17 0.12 -3.18 -3.11
N ALA A 18 -0.75 -2.84 -4.07
CA ALA A 18 -0.33 -2.63 -5.46
C ALA A 18 0.53 -1.37 -5.61
N GLN A 19 0.24 -0.32 -4.83
CA GLN A 19 1.05 0.89 -4.77
C GLN A 19 2.46 0.58 -4.27
N ASP A 20 2.58 -0.10 -3.12
CA ASP A 20 3.88 -0.39 -2.53
C ASP A 20 4.75 -1.26 -3.45
N LEU A 21 4.13 -2.19 -4.19
CA LEU A 21 4.82 -3.00 -5.18
C LEU A 21 5.25 -2.19 -6.41
N ALA A 22 4.39 -1.31 -6.92
CA ALA A 22 4.70 -0.42 -8.03
C ALA A 22 5.87 0.51 -7.69
N GLU A 23 5.86 1.08 -6.49
CA GLU A 23 6.97 1.93 -6.03
C GLU A 23 8.26 1.14 -5.76
N GLN A 24 8.16 -0.14 -5.37
CA GLN A 24 9.33 -1.02 -5.34
C GLN A 24 9.95 -1.17 -6.73
N ILE A 25 9.14 -1.49 -7.73
CA ILE A 25 9.60 -1.59 -9.13
C ILE A 25 10.21 -0.26 -9.60
N TRP A 26 9.63 0.87 -9.19
CA TRP A 26 10.15 2.20 -9.53
C TRP A 26 11.53 2.46 -8.93
N ARG A 27 11.74 2.13 -7.65
CA ARG A 27 13.06 2.26 -7.02
C ARG A 27 14.09 1.33 -7.67
N ASP A 28 13.69 0.10 -7.97
CA ASP A 28 14.56 -0.89 -8.61
C ASP A 28 14.91 -0.47 -10.05
N SER A 29 14.01 0.23 -10.76
CA SER A 29 14.28 0.77 -12.09
C SER A 29 15.47 1.74 -12.12
N LYS A 30 15.75 2.43 -11.00
CA LYS A 30 16.88 3.35 -10.88
C LYS A 30 18.22 2.62 -10.93
N LEU A 31 18.28 1.35 -10.53
CA LEU A 31 19.48 0.50 -10.69
C LEU A 31 19.90 0.37 -12.15
N TYR A 32 18.93 0.46 -13.06
CA TYR A 32 19.10 0.33 -14.50
C TYR A 32 19.20 1.69 -15.21
N HIS A 33 19.39 2.80 -14.50
CA HIS A 33 19.44 4.16 -15.06
C HIS A 33 18.16 4.57 -15.82
N LEU A 34 17.01 4.04 -15.40
CA LEU A 34 15.71 4.40 -15.96
C LEU A 34 15.13 5.63 -15.26
N ARG A 35 14.68 6.59 -16.06
CA ARG A 35 13.79 7.68 -15.62
C ARG A 35 12.33 7.21 -15.72
N GLY A 36 11.40 7.93 -15.14
CA GLY A 36 9.97 7.65 -15.26
C GLY A 36 9.25 7.61 -13.92
N SER A 37 7.97 7.93 -13.97
CA SER A 37 7.11 8.11 -12.80
C SER A 37 6.45 6.82 -12.34
N VAL A 38 6.06 6.83 -11.06
CA VAL A 38 5.11 5.89 -10.50
C VAL A 38 3.86 6.66 -10.07
N ALA A 39 2.70 6.28 -10.58
CA ALA A 39 1.47 7.03 -10.36
C ALA A 39 0.24 6.12 -10.22
N ALA A 40 -0.77 6.60 -9.50
CA ALA A 40 -2.08 5.99 -9.51
C ALA A 40 -2.71 6.14 -10.90
N MET A 41 -3.51 5.16 -11.32
CA MET A 41 -4.09 5.15 -12.67
C MET A 41 -5.11 6.28 -12.91
N ASP A 42 -5.73 6.82 -11.87
CA ASP A 42 -6.67 7.94 -11.93
C ASP A 42 -6.00 9.32 -11.90
N GLU A 43 -4.78 9.41 -11.39
CA GLU A 43 -3.92 10.60 -11.40
C GLU A 43 -3.10 10.72 -12.70
N TYR A 44 -2.89 9.61 -13.42
CA TYR A 44 -2.16 9.60 -14.68
C TYR A 44 -2.99 10.14 -15.85
N ASP A 45 -2.39 11.00 -16.67
CA ASP A 45 -3.00 11.47 -17.91
C ASP A 45 -2.95 10.36 -18.98
N ILE A 46 -4.06 9.64 -19.13
CA ILE A 46 -4.19 8.55 -20.09
C ILE A 46 -3.93 8.96 -21.55
N GLY A 47 -4.04 10.26 -21.88
CA GLY A 47 -3.68 10.77 -23.20
C GLY A 47 -2.20 10.55 -23.54
N GLN A 48 -1.32 10.56 -22.53
CA GLN A 48 0.12 10.36 -22.68
C GLN A 48 0.50 8.89 -22.89
N LEU A 49 -0.41 7.94 -22.62
CA LEU A 49 -0.13 6.50 -22.70
C LEU A 49 0.35 6.05 -24.10
N ILE A 50 -0.09 6.74 -25.15
CA ILE A 50 0.32 6.47 -26.54
C ILE A 50 1.80 6.78 -26.81
N GLU A 51 2.37 7.70 -26.03
CA GLU A 51 3.76 8.14 -26.16
C GLU A 51 4.72 7.27 -25.31
N GLU A 52 4.18 6.45 -24.40
CA GLU A 52 4.98 5.61 -23.52
C GLU A 52 5.55 4.40 -24.26
N ARG A 53 6.87 4.24 -24.21
CA ARG A 53 7.56 3.09 -24.81
C ARG A 53 7.60 1.86 -23.90
N PHE A 54 7.80 2.04 -22.59
CA PHE A 54 7.86 0.96 -21.62
C PHE A 54 6.94 1.27 -20.44
N VAL A 55 5.99 0.37 -20.17
CA VAL A 55 4.98 0.54 -19.11
C VAL A 55 4.85 -0.71 -18.25
N VAL A 56 4.84 -0.56 -16.92
CA VAL A 56 4.43 -1.63 -15.99
C VAL A 56 3.14 -1.24 -15.32
N LEU A 57 2.13 -2.12 -15.38
CA LEU A 57 0.86 -1.91 -14.70
C LEU A 57 0.69 -2.92 -13.58
N VAL A 58 0.49 -2.44 -12.36
CA VAL A 58 0.25 -3.25 -11.17
C VAL A 58 -1.19 -3.04 -10.71
N CYS A 59 -2.03 -4.07 -10.70
CA CYS A 59 -3.43 -3.89 -10.28
C CYS A 59 -3.91 -4.99 -9.34
N SER A 60 -4.66 -4.59 -8.32
CA SER A 60 -5.39 -5.52 -7.45
C SER A 60 -6.76 -5.85 -8.05
N THR A 61 -7.34 -6.98 -7.64
CA THR A 61 -8.74 -7.34 -7.93
C THR A 61 -9.54 -7.28 -6.63
N TYR A 62 -10.68 -6.60 -6.62
CA TYR A 62 -11.49 -6.41 -5.40
C TYR A 62 -12.91 -6.98 -5.55
N GLY A 63 -13.58 -7.21 -4.41
CA GLY A 63 -14.97 -7.64 -4.35
C GLY A 63 -15.26 -8.87 -5.23
N GLN A 64 -16.25 -8.73 -6.11
CA GLN A 64 -16.65 -9.77 -7.05
C GLN A 64 -15.92 -9.66 -8.39
N GLY A 65 -14.61 -9.47 -8.35
CA GLY A 65 -13.74 -9.34 -9.54
C GLY A 65 -13.81 -7.98 -10.21
N GLU A 66 -13.94 -6.92 -9.42
CA GLU A 66 -14.01 -5.53 -9.85
C GLU A 66 -12.64 -4.87 -9.76
N GLU A 67 -12.43 -3.85 -10.60
CA GLU A 67 -11.24 -3.01 -10.54
C GLU A 67 -11.23 -2.12 -9.28
N PRO A 68 -10.05 -1.77 -8.77
CA PRO A 68 -9.91 -0.81 -7.67
C PRO A 68 -10.47 0.56 -8.05
N ASP A 69 -10.90 1.33 -7.05
CA ASP A 69 -11.53 2.63 -7.28
C ASP A 69 -10.63 3.58 -8.08
N ASN A 70 -9.36 3.64 -7.70
CA ASN A 70 -8.34 4.47 -8.35
C ASN A 70 -7.92 3.97 -9.76
N MET A 71 -8.60 2.94 -10.29
CA MET A 71 -8.41 2.42 -11.65
C MET A 71 -9.68 2.60 -12.53
N LYS A 72 -10.86 2.83 -11.93
CA LYS A 72 -12.15 2.85 -12.66
C LYS A 72 -12.17 3.79 -13.87
N ARG A 73 -11.66 5.01 -13.71
CA ARG A 73 -11.62 6.02 -14.81
C ARG A 73 -10.71 5.57 -15.96
N PHE A 74 -9.51 5.13 -15.63
CA PHE A 74 -8.53 4.60 -16.58
C PHE A 74 -9.09 3.39 -17.34
N TRP A 75 -9.67 2.44 -16.61
CA TRP A 75 -10.24 1.23 -17.17
C TRP A 75 -11.40 1.51 -18.13
N ARG A 76 -12.33 2.39 -17.74
CA ARG A 76 -13.46 2.80 -18.60
C ARG A 76 -13.00 3.43 -19.91
N PHE A 77 -11.94 4.23 -19.87
CA PHE A 77 -11.37 4.83 -21.08
C PHE A 77 -10.79 3.75 -22.00
N LEU A 78 -9.98 2.82 -21.47
CA LEU A 78 -9.40 1.74 -22.27
C LEU A 78 -10.48 0.86 -22.93
N LEU A 79 -11.64 0.70 -22.31
CA LEU A 79 -12.76 -0.09 -22.88
C LEU A 79 -13.54 0.62 -23.99
N ARG A 80 -13.23 1.88 -24.33
CA ARG A 80 -13.91 2.60 -25.42
C ARG A 80 -13.68 1.90 -26.76
N LYS A 81 -14.78 1.59 -27.46
CA LYS A 81 -14.75 0.97 -28.80
C LYS A 81 -14.19 1.90 -29.87
N SER A 82 -14.21 3.21 -29.63
CA SER A 82 -13.69 4.22 -30.55
C SER A 82 -12.16 4.28 -30.61
N LEU A 83 -11.46 3.60 -29.70
CA LEU A 83 -10.00 3.58 -29.70
C LEU A 83 -9.49 2.73 -30.87
N PRO A 84 -8.59 3.27 -31.73
CA PRO A 84 -7.94 2.48 -32.76
C PRO A 84 -7.23 1.24 -32.20
N VAL A 85 -7.27 0.13 -32.92
CA VAL A 85 -6.66 -1.16 -32.51
C VAL A 85 -5.13 -1.14 -32.46
N ASP A 86 -4.51 -0.10 -32.99
CA ASP A 86 -3.07 0.12 -33.07
C ASP A 86 -2.61 1.34 -32.24
N SER A 87 -3.48 1.81 -31.34
CA SER A 87 -3.23 2.97 -30.47
C SER A 87 -1.96 2.81 -29.63
N LEU A 88 -1.59 1.58 -29.24
CA LEU A 88 -0.46 1.28 -28.36
C LEU A 88 0.64 0.48 -29.07
N ARG A 89 0.71 0.53 -30.41
CA ARG A 89 1.65 -0.28 -31.23
C ARG A 89 3.13 -0.15 -30.84
N GLY A 90 3.52 1.02 -30.33
CA GLY A 90 4.90 1.34 -29.93
C GLY A 90 5.21 1.03 -28.46
N MET A 91 4.22 0.58 -27.69
CA MET A 91 4.32 0.38 -26.25
C MET A 91 4.65 -1.09 -25.94
N TRP A 92 5.76 -1.29 -25.24
CA TRP A 92 6.10 -2.53 -24.55
C TRP A 92 5.57 -2.47 -23.13
N PHE A 93 4.92 -3.53 -22.66
CA PHE A 93 4.34 -3.50 -21.33
C PHE A 93 4.45 -4.81 -20.53
N GLY A 94 4.39 -4.69 -19.21
CA GLY A 94 4.20 -5.78 -18.27
C GLY A 94 2.98 -5.55 -17.39
N VAL A 95 2.28 -6.62 -17.00
CA VAL A 95 1.14 -6.55 -16.07
C VAL A 95 1.37 -7.50 -14.91
N LEU A 96 1.31 -6.96 -13.70
CA LEU A 96 1.26 -7.70 -12.44
C LEU A 96 -0.12 -7.57 -11.82
N GLY A 97 -0.75 -8.71 -11.57
CA GLY A 97 -2.00 -8.81 -10.83
C GLY A 97 -1.75 -9.21 -9.39
N LEU A 98 -2.41 -8.53 -8.46
CA LEU A 98 -2.56 -8.96 -7.08
C LEU A 98 -3.97 -9.51 -6.88
N GLY A 99 -4.07 -10.78 -6.51
CA GLY A 99 -5.34 -11.45 -6.26
C GLY A 99 -5.25 -12.50 -5.16
N ASP A 100 -6.38 -13.14 -4.91
CA ASP A 100 -6.54 -14.17 -3.89
C ASP A 100 -7.30 -15.34 -4.52
N SER A 101 -6.67 -16.51 -4.56
CA SER A 101 -7.23 -17.71 -5.20
C SER A 101 -8.46 -18.30 -4.51
N ARG A 102 -8.80 -17.85 -3.29
CA ARG A 102 -10.08 -18.17 -2.64
C ARG A 102 -11.28 -17.59 -3.38
N TYR A 103 -11.06 -16.51 -4.13
CA TYR A 103 -12.12 -15.84 -4.88
C TYR A 103 -12.23 -16.44 -6.29
N PRO A 104 -13.45 -16.74 -6.77
CA PRO A 104 -13.65 -17.33 -8.10
C PRO A 104 -13.05 -16.50 -9.25
N LYS A 105 -13.01 -15.17 -9.10
CA LYS A 105 -12.46 -14.24 -10.07
C LYS A 105 -11.00 -13.88 -9.76
N PHE A 106 -10.17 -14.90 -9.53
CA PHE A 106 -8.74 -14.76 -9.26
C PHE A 106 -8.03 -13.93 -10.34
N ASN A 107 -7.45 -12.79 -9.94
CA ASN A 107 -6.71 -11.85 -10.78
C ASN A 107 -7.46 -11.38 -12.05
N TYR A 108 -8.79 -11.32 -11.97
CA TYR A 108 -9.64 -11.07 -13.14
C TYR A 108 -9.36 -9.71 -13.82
N VAL A 109 -9.08 -8.67 -13.03
CA VAL A 109 -8.79 -7.32 -13.54
C VAL A 109 -7.49 -7.31 -14.33
N ALA A 110 -6.42 -7.88 -13.78
CA ALA A 110 -5.11 -7.96 -14.43
C ALA A 110 -5.16 -8.75 -15.74
N LYS A 111 -5.88 -9.89 -15.75
CA LYS A 111 -6.09 -10.70 -16.96
C LYS A 111 -6.80 -9.91 -18.07
N ARG A 112 -7.85 -9.15 -17.70
CA ARG A 112 -8.59 -8.31 -18.64
C ARG A 112 -7.76 -7.14 -19.14
N LEU A 113 -7.03 -6.48 -18.26
CA LEU A 113 -6.14 -5.37 -18.59
C LEU A 113 -5.08 -5.80 -19.59
N HIS A 114 -4.37 -6.90 -19.30
CA HIS A 114 -3.37 -7.48 -20.18
C HIS A 114 -3.95 -7.78 -21.58
N LYS A 115 -5.09 -8.48 -21.65
CA LYS A 115 -5.76 -8.78 -22.93
C LYS A 115 -6.15 -7.51 -23.68
N ARG A 116 -6.64 -6.47 -22.98
CA ARG A 116 -7.07 -5.22 -23.61
C ARG A 116 -5.91 -4.42 -24.18
N LEU A 117 -4.76 -4.40 -23.50
CA LEU A 117 -3.55 -3.73 -24.00
C LEU A 117 -3.04 -4.38 -25.28
N ILE A 118 -3.07 -5.71 -25.37
CA ILE A 118 -2.75 -6.44 -26.62
C ILE A 118 -3.73 -6.09 -27.74
N GLN A 119 -5.03 -6.01 -27.45
CA GLN A 119 -6.05 -5.63 -28.43
C GLN A 119 -5.90 -4.20 -28.98
N LEU A 120 -5.21 -3.34 -28.24
CA LEU A 120 -4.88 -1.97 -28.66
C LEU A 120 -3.49 -1.88 -29.32
N GLY A 121 -2.85 -3.01 -29.60
CA GLY A 121 -1.56 -3.09 -30.31
C GLY A 121 -0.34 -3.11 -29.39
N GLY A 122 -0.52 -3.06 -28.07
CA GLY A 122 0.58 -3.14 -27.12
C GLY A 122 1.30 -4.48 -27.17
N GLN A 123 2.61 -4.46 -26.94
CA GLN A 123 3.48 -5.64 -26.98
C GLN A 123 3.82 -6.09 -25.56
N ALA A 124 3.30 -7.24 -25.15
CA ALA A 124 3.61 -7.79 -23.84
C ALA A 124 5.06 -8.27 -23.79
N MET A 125 5.84 -7.78 -22.82
CA MET A 125 7.22 -8.24 -22.59
C MET A 125 7.25 -9.63 -21.95
N LEU A 126 6.26 -9.92 -21.11
CA LEU A 126 6.10 -11.18 -20.39
C LEU A 126 4.61 -11.54 -20.31
N PRO A 127 4.28 -12.82 -20.05
CA PRO A 127 2.95 -13.20 -19.58
C PRO A 127 2.54 -12.40 -18.34
N VAL A 128 1.24 -12.21 -18.16
CA VAL A 128 0.70 -11.57 -16.94
C VAL A 128 1.15 -12.32 -15.70
N GLY A 129 1.77 -11.62 -14.74
CA GLY A 129 2.13 -12.21 -13.44
C GLY A 129 0.90 -12.22 -12.53
N LEU A 130 0.49 -13.40 -12.08
CA LEU A 130 -0.72 -13.60 -11.28
C LEU A 130 -0.35 -13.91 -9.83
N CYS A 131 -0.08 -12.88 -9.03
CA CYS A 131 0.30 -13.04 -7.63
C CYS A 131 -0.91 -13.51 -6.80
N ASP A 132 -0.66 -14.36 -5.80
CA ASP A 132 -1.67 -14.95 -4.94
C ASP A 132 -1.37 -14.66 -3.46
N GLU A 133 -2.34 -14.06 -2.76
CA GLU A 133 -2.26 -13.81 -1.32
C GLU A 133 -2.31 -15.09 -0.47
N GLN A 134 -2.86 -16.19 -1.02
CA GLN A 134 -2.91 -17.49 -0.34
C GLN A 134 -1.61 -18.26 -0.33
N HIS A 135 -0.65 -17.89 -1.18
CA HIS A 135 0.63 -18.57 -1.21
C HIS A 135 1.40 -18.30 0.10
N ASP A 136 2.20 -19.26 0.56
CA ASP A 136 2.98 -19.13 1.81
C ASP A 136 3.91 -17.91 1.77
N LEU A 137 4.59 -17.72 0.63
CA LEU A 137 5.40 -16.55 0.29
C LEU A 137 4.59 -15.33 -0.19
N GLY A 138 3.25 -15.38 -0.13
CA GLY A 138 2.33 -14.37 -0.62
C GLY A 138 2.57 -13.98 -2.08
N TYR A 139 2.43 -12.70 -2.39
CA TYR A 139 2.66 -12.19 -3.74
C TYR A 139 4.11 -12.38 -4.23
N GLY A 140 5.07 -12.55 -3.31
CA GLY A 140 6.50 -12.70 -3.60
C GLY A 140 6.82 -13.93 -4.46
N ALA A 141 6.03 -15.00 -4.33
CA ALA A 141 6.23 -16.25 -5.07
C ALA A 141 6.23 -16.05 -6.60
N VAL A 142 5.35 -15.17 -7.08
CA VAL A 142 5.23 -14.85 -8.51
C VAL A 142 5.98 -13.58 -8.84
N PHE A 143 5.94 -12.57 -7.96
CA PHE A 143 6.58 -11.29 -8.21
C PHE A 143 8.09 -11.41 -8.42
N MET A 144 8.81 -12.13 -7.55
CA MET A 144 10.27 -12.21 -7.60
C MET A 144 10.82 -12.82 -8.89
N PRO A 145 10.37 -14.01 -9.36
CA PRO A 145 10.82 -14.53 -10.65
C PRO A 145 10.37 -13.63 -11.81
N TRP A 146 9.14 -13.12 -11.78
CA TRP A 146 8.59 -12.29 -12.84
C TRP A 146 9.38 -10.99 -13.02
N ILE A 147 9.74 -10.30 -11.94
CA ILE A 147 10.46 -9.03 -12.02
C ILE A 147 11.90 -9.23 -12.50
N ASN A 148 12.54 -10.34 -12.11
CA ASN A 148 13.87 -10.70 -12.61
C ASN A 148 13.87 -10.93 -14.13
N ASP A 149 12.87 -11.64 -14.65
CA ASP A 149 12.74 -11.86 -16.09
C ASP A 149 12.34 -10.57 -16.82
N PHE A 150 11.57 -9.70 -16.16
CA PHE A 150 11.18 -8.40 -16.73
C PHE A 150 12.42 -7.54 -16.95
N TRP A 151 13.33 -7.47 -15.97
CA TRP A 151 14.57 -6.71 -16.09
C TRP A 151 15.47 -7.25 -17.20
N LYS A 152 15.66 -8.57 -17.29
CA LYS A 152 16.43 -9.18 -18.39
C LYS A 152 15.88 -8.78 -19.75
N ARG A 153 14.56 -8.90 -19.93
CA ARG A 153 13.88 -8.55 -21.18
C ARG A 153 13.98 -7.06 -21.48
N LEU A 154 13.93 -6.20 -20.46
CA LEU A 154 14.08 -4.76 -20.62
C LEU A 154 15.49 -4.40 -21.08
N GLU A 155 16.53 -5.05 -20.54
CA GLU A 155 17.91 -4.84 -20.95
C GLU A 155 18.16 -5.30 -22.39
N GLU A 156 17.52 -6.38 -22.85
CA GLU A 156 17.56 -6.79 -24.26
C GLU A 156 16.97 -5.73 -25.21
N LEU A 157 15.85 -5.10 -24.81
CA LEU A 157 15.12 -4.13 -25.64
C LEU A 157 15.65 -2.70 -25.51
N SER A 158 16.28 -2.40 -24.38
CA SER A 158 16.83 -1.10 -24.03
C SER A 158 18.03 -1.33 -23.11
N PRO A 159 19.22 -1.60 -23.66
CA PRO A 159 20.41 -1.85 -22.85
C PRO A 159 20.85 -0.59 -22.09
N ILE A 160 21.61 -0.81 -21.02
CA ILE A 160 22.26 0.29 -20.27
C ILE A 160 23.23 1.01 -21.22
N PRO A 161 23.24 2.36 -21.25
CA PRO A 161 24.15 3.11 -22.12
C PRO A 161 25.61 2.75 -21.91
N ASP A 162 26.38 2.76 -23.00
CA ASP A 162 27.81 2.44 -22.96
C ASP A 162 28.57 3.31 -21.94
N GLY A 163 29.41 2.65 -21.14
CA GLY A 163 30.18 3.30 -20.07
C GLY A 163 29.46 3.36 -18.71
N LEU A 164 28.17 3.01 -18.64
CA LEU A 164 27.45 2.85 -17.37
C LEU A 164 27.26 1.36 -17.04
N LYS A 165 27.36 1.03 -15.74
CA LYS A 165 27.01 -0.28 -15.21
C LYS A 165 25.73 -0.20 -14.40
N LYS A 166 25.04 -1.33 -14.23
CA LYS A 166 23.96 -1.46 -13.25
C LYS A 166 24.48 -1.03 -11.87
N LEU A 167 23.70 -0.25 -11.14
CA LEU A 167 24.06 0.16 -9.78
C LEU A 167 23.91 -1.02 -8.82
N ASP A 168 24.76 -1.06 -7.79
CA ASP A 168 24.66 -2.06 -6.71
C ASP A 168 23.47 -1.77 -5.79
N GLU A 169 23.17 -0.49 -5.55
CA GLU A 169 22.05 -0.03 -4.72
C GLU A 169 21.27 1.11 -5.41
N SER A 170 19.97 1.18 -5.12
CA SER A 170 19.13 2.23 -5.68
C SER A 170 19.43 3.56 -4.98
N PRO A 171 19.65 4.66 -5.72
CA PRO A 171 19.85 5.98 -5.13
C PRO A 171 18.56 6.55 -4.51
N ARG A 172 17.42 5.86 -4.68
CA ARG A 172 16.09 6.28 -4.22
C ARG A 172 15.57 5.34 -3.15
N GLU A 173 16.19 5.44 -1.99
CA GLU A 173 15.81 4.64 -0.83
C GLU A 173 14.51 5.13 -0.19
N TYR A 174 14.37 6.44 0.02
CA TYR A 174 13.21 7.05 0.65
C TYR A 174 12.23 7.58 -0.40
N ARG A 175 10.94 7.65 -0.04
CA ARG A 175 9.91 8.28 -0.89
C ARG A 175 10.15 9.79 -0.98
N TRP A 176 10.39 10.41 0.17
CA TRP A 176 10.48 11.85 0.34
C TRP A 176 11.55 12.21 1.37
N THR A 177 12.00 13.46 1.32
CA THR A 177 12.86 14.04 2.35
C THR A 177 11.98 14.56 3.47
N VAL A 178 12.36 14.28 4.72
CA VAL A 178 11.67 14.81 5.90
C VAL A 178 12.64 15.68 6.66
N ARG A 179 12.22 16.91 6.99
CA ARG A 179 13.01 17.86 7.76
C ARG A 179 12.21 18.30 8.98
N ARG A 180 12.91 18.62 10.08
CA ARG A 180 12.29 19.34 11.18
C ARG A 180 12.01 20.76 10.72
N SER A 181 10.83 21.27 11.04
CA SER A 181 10.47 22.66 10.80
C SER A 181 10.52 23.43 12.11
N GLU A 182 11.03 24.66 12.05
CA GLU A 182 10.94 25.65 13.13
C GLU A 182 9.73 26.57 12.93
N GLU A 183 8.99 26.39 11.82
CA GLU A 183 7.81 27.19 11.55
C GLU A 183 6.72 26.90 12.59
N PRO A 184 6.10 27.95 13.16
CA PRO A 184 4.95 27.75 14.03
C PRO A 184 3.83 27.12 13.23
N VAL A 185 3.26 26.02 13.75
CA VAL A 185 2.00 25.50 13.22
C VAL A 185 0.94 26.55 13.52
N GLU A 186 0.33 27.14 12.50
CA GLU A 186 -0.79 28.06 12.70
C GLU A 186 -1.84 27.37 13.57
N GLU A 187 -2.16 27.95 14.73
CA GLU A 187 -3.06 27.35 15.76
C GLU A 187 -4.52 27.17 15.31
N GLN A 188 -4.84 27.35 14.03
CA GLN A 188 -6.22 27.52 13.56
C GLN A 188 -6.50 26.69 12.32
N GLU A 189 -6.64 25.38 12.54
CA GLU A 189 -7.69 24.53 11.99
C GLU A 189 -7.41 23.10 12.50
N GLU A 190 -8.45 22.37 12.88
CA GLU A 190 -8.31 20.94 13.18
C GLU A 190 -7.90 20.26 11.86
N VAL A 191 -6.60 20.06 11.64
CA VAL A 191 -6.09 19.48 10.39
C VAL A 191 -6.61 18.05 10.28
N ASP A 192 -7.68 17.87 9.52
CA ASP A 192 -8.17 16.57 9.09
C ASP A 192 -7.20 16.07 8.01
N MET A 193 -6.32 15.14 8.38
CA MET A 193 -5.36 14.55 7.45
C MET A 193 -6.04 13.75 6.32
N TYR A 194 -7.35 13.54 6.44
CA TYR A 194 -8.19 12.92 5.45
C TYR A 194 -9.00 13.93 4.60
N ALA A 195 -8.82 15.24 4.77
CA ALA A 195 -9.56 16.26 4.01
C ALA A 195 -9.28 16.17 2.49
N ASP A 196 -8.04 15.87 2.10
CA ASP A 196 -7.59 15.97 0.71
C ASP A 196 -8.17 14.92 -0.23
N VAL A 197 -8.68 13.82 0.30
CA VAL A 197 -9.19 12.79 -0.60
C VAL A 197 -10.67 13.01 -0.81
N LYS A 198 -10.92 13.34 -2.06
CA LYS A 198 -12.21 13.53 -2.67
C LYS A 198 -12.91 12.18 -2.76
N VAL A 199 -13.72 11.88 -1.76
CA VAL A 199 -14.69 10.78 -1.85
C VAL A 199 -16.07 11.41 -1.85
N ASP A 200 -16.92 10.97 -2.76
CA ASP A 200 -18.31 11.41 -2.79
C ASP A 200 -19.03 10.89 -1.53
N ASN A 201 -19.99 11.66 -1.01
CA ASN A 201 -20.83 11.27 0.14
C ASN A 201 -20.06 11.02 1.46
N VAL A 202 -19.09 11.87 1.78
CA VAL A 202 -18.46 11.92 3.12
C VAL A 202 -19.34 12.73 4.06
N PHE A 203 -19.60 12.22 5.26
CA PHE A 203 -20.31 12.96 6.30
C PHE A 203 -19.72 12.66 7.68
N VAL A 204 -19.77 13.64 8.58
CA VAL A 204 -19.42 13.46 9.98
C VAL A 204 -20.69 13.11 10.75
N SER A 205 -20.63 12.07 11.57
CA SER A 205 -21.75 11.66 12.40
C SER A 205 -21.30 11.36 13.83
N GLU A 206 -22.17 11.64 14.79
CA GLU A 206 -21.99 11.22 16.17
C GLU A 206 -22.59 9.83 16.35
N VAL A 207 -21.95 8.99 17.17
CA VAL A 207 -22.49 7.67 17.49
C VAL A 207 -23.71 7.85 18.40
N GLU A 208 -24.87 7.39 17.95
CA GLU A 208 -26.14 7.45 18.70
C GLU A 208 -26.21 6.34 19.75
N GLU A 209 -25.83 5.12 19.37
CA GLU A 209 -25.81 3.97 20.27
C GLU A 209 -24.58 3.11 19.98
N ASN A 210 -23.97 2.55 21.03
CA ASN A 210 -22.88 1.59 20.93
C ASN A 210 -23.09 0.47 21.94
N ARG A 211 -23.73 -0.62 21.49
CA ARG A 211 -24.21 -1.69 22.35
C ARG A 211 -23.47 -2.99 22.09
N ARG A 212 -22.90 -3.59 23.13
CA ARG A 212 -22.36 -4.96 23.06
C ARG A 212 -23.49 -5.96 22.80
N THR A 213 -23.31 -6.83 21.82
CA THR A 213 -24.27 -7.89 21.45
C THR A 213 -23.87 -9.26 21.99
N THR A 214 -22.61 -9.43 22.43
CA THR A 214 -22.14 -10.65 23.11
C THR A 214 -22.27 -10.54 24.63
N PRO A 215 -22.45 -11.67 25.34
CA PRO A 215 -22.39 -11.72 26.81
C PRO A 215 -21.08 -11.15 27.36
N GLU A 216 -21.08 -10.61 28.59
CA GLU A 216 -19.92 -9.91 29.16
C GLU A 216 -18.67 -10.78 29.27
N ASP A 217 -18.87 -12.05 29.61
CA ASP A 217 -17.88 -13.10 29.79
C ASP A 217 -17.39 -13.74 28.47
N HIS A 218 -18.05 -13.44 27.34
CA HIS A 218 -17.60 -13.90 26.04
C HIS A 218 -16.27 -13.23 25.67
N PHE A 219 -15.30 -14.01 25.16
CA PHE A 219 -13.95 -13.53 24.87
C PHE A 219 -13.90 -12.46 23.76
N GLN A 220 -14.87 -12.50 22.83
CA GLN A 220 -14.98 -11.54 21.72
C GLN A 220 -16.10 -10.53 22.01
N ASP A 221 -15.73 -9.25 22.12
CA ASP A 221 -16.65 -8.12 22.18
C ASP A 221 -17.13 -7.81 20.76
N VAL A 222 -18.42 -8.06 20.49
CA VAL A 222 -19.08 -7.69 19.23
C VAL A 222 -20.08 -6.60 19.56
N ARG A 223 -20.08 -5.50 18.79
CA ARG A 223 -20.92 -4.34 19.05
C ARG A 223 -21.81 -3.99 17.87
N LEU A 224 -23.03 -3.58 18.19
CA LEU A 224 -23.94 -2.89 17.28
C LEU A 224 -23.77 -1.39 17.51
N ILE A 225 -23.42 -0.66 16.44
CA ILE A 225 -23.18 0.78 16.48
C ILE A 225 -24.21 1.46 15.60
N THR A 226 -24.99 2.34 16.20
CA THR A 226 -26.06 3.08 15.54
C THR A 226 -25.61 4.51 15.32
N PHE A 227 -25.89 5.04 14.12
CA PHE A 227 -25.65 6.42 13.76
C PHE A 227 -26.99 7.08 13.43
N PRO A 228 -27.17 8.38 13.77
CA PRO A 228 -28.39 9.08 13.44
C PRO A 228 -28.56 9.12 11.92
N ARG A 229 -29.80 8.91 11.47
CA ARG A 229 -30.14 9.00 10.05
C ARG A 229 -29.91 10.43 9.57
N ARG A 230 -28.95 10.60 8.65
CA ARG A 230 -28.71 11.86 7.92
C ARG A 230 -29.36 11.79 6.54
N ASP A 231 -29.43 12.93 5.86
CA ASP A 231 -29.82 13.05 4.44
C ASP A 231 -28.75 12.45 3.50
N ALA A 232 -28.32 11.23 3.80
CA ALA A 232 -27.50 10.41 2.93
C ALA A 232 -28.41 9.34 2.34
N ASN A 233 -28.52 9.31 1.01
CA ASN A 233 -29.18 8.20 0.33
C ASN A 233 -28.29 6.95 0.49
N TRP A 234 -28.85 5.86 1.00
CA TRP A 234 -28.20 4.54 1.04
C TRP A 234 -29.23 3.43 0.92
N ASN A 235 -28.80 2.28 0.41
CA ASN A 235 -29.60 1.07 0.26
C ASN A 235 -29.06 -0.04 1.16
N ALA A 236 -29.92 -1.01 1.51
CA ALA A 236 -29.46 -2.22 2.16
C ALA A 236 -28.39 -2.93 1.31
N GLY A 237 -27.24 -3.21 1.90
CA GLY A 237 -26.06 -3.77 1.22
C GLY A 237 -24.98 -2.76 0.86
N ASP A 238 -25.24 -1.44 0.98
CA ASP A 238 -24.20 -0.42 0.87
C ASP A 238 -23.18 -0.56 2.02
N VAL A 239 -21.94 -0.13 1.76
CA VAL A 239 -20.85 -0.20 2.74
C VAL A 239 -20.55 1.20 3.27
N VAL A 240 -20.37 1.27 4.60
CA VAL A 240 -19.86 2.47 5.27
C VAL A 240 -18.39 2.25 5.65
N TYR A 241 -17.54 3.19 5.27
CA TYR A 241 -16.16 3.26 5.73
C TYR A 241 -16.04 4.27 6.86
N VAL A 242 -15.31 3.90 7.90
CA VAL A 242 -14.99 4.77 9.03
C VAL A 242 -13.54 5.19 8.92
N ARG A 243 -13.23 6.45 9.20
CA ARG A 243 -11.85 6.94 9.34
C ARG A 243 -11.40 6.79 10.81
N PRO A 244 -10.50 5.85 11.12
CA PRO A 244 -10.07 5.62 12.50
C PRO A 244 -8.97 6.60 12.92
N HIS A 245 -8.84 6.80 14.23
CA HIS A 245 -7.64 7.35 14.85
C HIS A 245 -6.98 6.27 15.71
N ASN A 246 -5.65 6.32 15.83
CA ASN A 246 -4.96 5.50 16.83
C ASN A 246 -5.36 5.94 18.25
N SER A 247 -5.30 5.01 19.19
CA SER A 247 -5.60 5.31 20.58
C SER A 247 -4.56 6.28 21.16
N PRO A 248 -4.95 7.19 22.08
CA PRO A 248 -3.99 8.03 22.79
C PRO A 248 -2.89 7.20 23.45
N GLU A 249 -3.23 6.04 24.00
CA GLU A 249 -2.27 5.14 24.66
C GLU A 249 -1.20 4.59 23.70
N ASP A 250 -1.59 4.19 22.48
CA ASP A 250 -0.63 3.70 21.47
C ASP A 250 0.27 4.83 20.96
N VAL A 251 -0.30 6.03 20.79
CA VAL A 251 0.47 7.22 20.39
C VAL A 251 1.47 7.58 21.48
N ASP A 252 1.04 7.61 22.73
CA ASP A 252 1.89 7.91 23.88
C ASP A 252 3.03 6.89 23.99
N ARG A 253 2.70 5.60 23.88
CA ARG A 253 3.71 4.53 23.91
C ARG A 253 4.74 4.64 22.79
N LEU A 254 4.34 5.09 21.60
CA LEU A 254 5.28 5.33 20.49
C LEU A 254 6.32 6.40 20.85
N PHE A 255 5.89 7.52 21.43
CA PHE A 255 6.81 8.62 21.77
C PHE A 255 7.65 8.32 23.02
N GLU A 256 7.12 7.55 23.98
CA GLU A 256 7.93 6.97 25.06
C GLU A 256 9.08 6.12 24.51
N LEU A 257 8.80 5.26 23.52
CA LEU A 257 9.85 4.48 22.86
C LEU A 257 10.90 5.37 22.18
N PHE A 258 10.50 6.49 21.57
CA PHE A 258 11.44 7.43 20.96
C PHE A 258 12.35 8.09 22.02
N GLU A 259 11.79 8.42 23.18
CA GLU A 259 12.53 8.98 24.31
C GLU A 259 13.47 7.95 24.94
N GLU A 260 12.99 6.72 25.20
CA GLU A 260 13.78 5.60 25.73
C GLU A 260 15.03 5.31 24.88
N HIS A 261 14.94 5.52 23.56
CA HIS A 261 16.03 5.29 22.61
C HIS A 261 16.78 6.58 22.21
N GLY A 262 16.51 7.71 22.87
CA GLY A 262 17.23 8.97 22.65
C GLY A 262 17.08 9.56 21.25
N LEU A 263 15.97 9.30 20.55
CA LEU A 263 15.74 9.79 19.19
C LEU A 263 15.44 11.30 19.13
N ASN A 264 15.16 11.93 20.27
CA ASN A 264 14.85 13.36 20.39
C ASN A 264 13.69 13.78 19.47
N LEU A 265 12.64 12.95 19.38
CA LEU A 265 11.43 13.19 18.58
C LEU A 265 10.23 13.16 19.52
N HIS A 266 9.49 14.27 19.57
CA HIS A 266 8.36 14.47 20.47
C HIS A 266 7.06 14.70 19.68
N LYS A 267 5.90 14.66 20.36
CA LYS A 267 4.59 14.82 19.71
C LYS A 267 4.41 16.16 19.00
N ASP A 268 5.01 17.20 19.57
CA ASP A 268 5.02 18.59 19.10
C ASP A 268 6.13 18.86 18.07
N THR A 269 7.03 17.90 17.83
CA THR A 269 8.06 18.06 16.79
C THR A 269 7.37 18.24 15.44
N VAL A 270 7.56 19.40 14.83
CA VAL A 270 6.99 19.75 13.53
C VAL A 270 7.92 19.29 12.43
N ILE A 271 7.37 18.69 11.39
CA ILE A 271 8.11 18.27 10.21
C ILE A 271 7.53 18.85 8.92
N THR A 272 8.38 19.01 7.92
CA THR A 272 8.02 19.27 6.53
C THR A 272 8.48 18.11 5.65
N VAL A 273 7.67 17.79 4.64
CA VAL A 273 7.93 16.69 3.70
C VAL A 273 8.12 17.25 2.30
N GLU A 274 9.25 16.95 1.68
CA GLU A 274 9.66 17.46 0.37
C GLU A 274 9.90 16.31 -0.61
N ALA A 275 9.50 16.49 -1.87
CA ALA A 275 9.74 15.49 -2.91
C ALA A 275 11.24 15.35 -3.18
N ILE A 276 11.75 14.11 -3.24
CA ILE A 276 13.13 13.85 -3.68
C ILE A 276 13.22 13.93 -5.21
N ASP A 277 12.20 13.39 -5.88
CA ASP A 277 12.08 13.40 -7.34
C ASP A 277 10.74 13.99 -7.73
N SER A 278 10.71 14.76 -8.82
CA SER A 278 9.46 15.23 -9.44
C SER A 278 8.58 14.07 -9.94
N GLU A 279 9.16 12.88 -10.07
CA GLU A 279 8.51 11.63 -10.47
C GLU A 279 7.62 11.01 -9.37
N LEU A 280 7.80 11.41 -8.11
CA LEU A 280 7.02 10.95 -6.95
C LEU A 280 6.64 12.16 -6.06
N PRO A 281 5.60 12.92 -6.43
CA PRO A 281 5.21 14.12 -5.70
C PRO A 281 4.73 13.80 -4.27
N VAL A 282 4.85 14.79 -3.39
CA VAL A 282 4.32 14.72 -2.02
C VAL A 282 2.81 15.02 -2.07
N PRO A 283 1.96 14.22 -1.40
CA PRO A 283 0.55 14.54 -1.23
C PRO A 283 0.37 15.93 -0.61
N PRO A 284 -0.59 16.76 -1.08
CA PRO A 284 -0.71 18.16 -0.62
C PRO A 284 -0.83 18.30 0.90
N ILE A 285 -1.56 17.40 1.56
CA ILE A 285 -1.68 17.38 3.03
C ILE A 285 -0.33 17.21 3.73
N LEU A 286 0.58 16.40 3.17
CA LEU A 286 1.90 16.14 3.73
C LEU A 286 2.92 17.23 3.41
N SER A 287 2.66 18.07 2.40
CA SER A 287 3.54 19.21 2.10
C SER A 287 3.42 20.38 3.08
N LYS A 288 2.42 20.35 3.97
CA LYS A 288 2.24 21.32 5.04
C LYS A 288 3.14 20.98 6.24
N PRO A 289 3.58 21.96 7.05
CA PRO A 289 4.19 21.69 8.35
C PRO A 289 3.22 20.92 9.26
N LEU A 290 3.63 19.74 9.73
CA LEU A 290 2.78 18.86 10.54
C LEU A 290 3.51 18.37 11.81
N PRO A 291 2.87 18.43 12.98
CA PRO A 291 3.43 17.84 14.19
C PRO A 291 3.34 16.30 14.14
N LEU A 292 4.39 15.61 14.60
CA LEU A 292 4.47 14.15 14.58
C LEU A 292 3.31 13.48 15.32
N GLY A 293 2.82 14.08 16.41
CA GLY A 293 1.67 13.56 17.16
C GLY A 293 0.41 13.44 16.30
N ARG A 294 0.18 14.38 15.37
CA ARG A 294 -0.97 14.32 14.45
C ARG A 294 -0.80 13.22 13.41
N LEU A 295 0.39 13.07 12.86
CA LEU A 295 0.72 11.96 11.95
C LEU A 295 0.53 10.60 12.63
N ALA A 296 1.04 10.46 13.86
CA ALA A 296 0.86 9.25 14.67
C ALA A 296 -0.60 8.98 15.00
N THR A 297 -1.44 10.01 15.15
CA THR A 297 -2.86 9.83 15.48
C THR A 297 -3.71 9.47 14.26
N GLN A 298 -3.51 10.16 13.13
CA GLN A 298 -4.45 10.10 12.00
C GLN A 298 -3.89 9.43 10.74
N TYR A 299 -2.57 9.33 10.58
CA TYR A 299 -1.98 8.95 9.30
C TYR A 299 -1.21 7.63 9.36
N TRP A 300 -0.48 7.37 10.43
CA TRP A 300 0.30 6.15 10.61
C TRP A 300 -0.57 4.98 11.08
N ASP A 301 -0.32 3.78 10.56
CA ASP A 301 -0.90 2.55 11.11
C ASP A 301 0.08 1.96 12.13
N LEU A 302 -0.12 2.28 13.42
CA LEU A 302 0.75 1.84 14.52
C LEU A 302 0.59 0.35 14.86
N THR A 303 -0.45 -0.28 14.30
CA THR A 303 -0.80 -1.68 14.58
C THR A 303 -0.60 -2.59 13.36
N ALA A 304 -0.06 -2.05 12.26
CA ALA A 304 0.27 -2.84 11.09
C ALA A 304 1.47 -3.74 11.40
N ILE A 305 1.42 -4.98 10.91
CA ILE A 305 2.61 -5.82 10.85
C ILE A 305 3.58 -5.16 9.85
N PRO A 306 4.82 -4.83 10.26
CA PRO A 306 5.78 -4.22 9.36
C PRO A 306 6.06 -5.13 8.17
N ARG A 307 6.18 -4.53 6.99
CA ARG A 307 6.53 -5.26 5.75
C ARG A 307 8.04 -5.42 5.65
N ALA A 308 8.52 -6.34 4.82
CA ALA A 308 9.95 -6.56 4.57
C ALA A 308 10.76 -5.27 4.34
N ARG A 309 10.20 -4.32 3.60
CA ARG A 309 10.84 -3.02 3.37
C ARG A 309 11.09 -2.23 4.66
N ALA A 310 10.17 -2.24 5.61
CA ALA A 310 10.36 -1.56 6.89
C ALA A 310 11.57 -2.15 7.61
N PHE A 311 11.70 -3.48 7.63
CA PHE A 311 12.87 -4.15 8.19
C PHE A 311 14.16 -3.84 7.41
N ALA A 312 14.10 -3.77 6.08
CA ALA A 312 15.25 -3.40 5.25
C ALA A 312 15.80 -2.00 5.60
N VAL A 313 14.91 -1.03 5.80
CA VAL A 313 15.28 0.33 6.17
C VAL A 313 15.85 0.36 7.60
N LEU A 314 15.20 -0.32 8.55
CA LEU A 314 15.67 -0.41 9.93
C LEU A 314 17.05 -1.05 10.04
N ALA A 315 17.35 -2.07 9.23
CA ALA A 315 18.63 -2.75 9.23
C ALA A 315 19.81 -1.79 8.96
N ARG A 316 19.61 -0.76 8.13
CA ARG A 316 20.69 0.18 7.76
C ARG A 316 21.11 1.08 8.90
N THR A 317 20.16 1.46 9.75
CA THR A 317 20.40 2.34 10.90
C THR A 317 20.62 1.55 12.19
N CYS A 318 20.60 0.22 12.13
CA CYS A 318 20.79 -0.65 13.28
C CYS A 318 22.30 -0.79 13.59
N PRO A 319 22.77 -0.30 14.76
CA PRO A 319 24.18 -0.39 15.13
C PRO A 319 24.59 -1.79 15.59
N ASN A 320 23.62 -2.59 16.05
CA ASN A 320 23.86 -3.95 16.54
C ASN A 320 23.87 -4.94 15.36
N GLU A 321 24.96 -5.68 15.22
CA GLU A 321 25.16 -6.61 14.10
C GLU A 321 24.14 -7.77 14.08
N LEU A 322 23.86 -8.39 15.22
CA LEU A 322 22.92 -9.51 15.32
C LEU A 322 21.48 -9.07 15.04
N GLU A 323 21.09 -7.88 15.49
CA GLU A 323 19.78 -7.30 15.19
C GLU A 323 19.68 -6.93 13.72
N ARG A 324 20.72 -6.32 13.15
CA ARG A 324 20.80 -6.01 11.72
C ARG A 324 20.65 -7.26 10.86
N GLU A 325 21.33 -8.35 11.19
CA GLU A 325 21.19 -9.62 10.46
C GLU A 325 19.76 -10.15 10.48
N LYS A 326 19.09 -10.11 11.64
CA LYS A 326 17.68 -10.50 11.75
C LYS A 326 16.74 -9.59 10.96
N LEU A 327 16.99 -8.29 10.97
CA LEU A 327 16.22 -7.33 10.17
C LEU A 327 16.38 -7.59 8.67
N LEU A 328 17.59 -7.93 8.22
CA LEU A 328 17.85 -8.34 6.84
C LEU A 328 17.16 -9.67 6.49
N GLU A 329 17.12 -10.62 7.42
CA GLU A 329 16.36 -11.87 7.25
C GLU A 329 14.87 -11.59 7.03
N PHE A 330 14.26 -10.74 7.87
CA PHE A 330 12.86 -10.32 7.69
C PHE A 330 12.63 -9.47 6.43
N ALA A 331 13.67 -8.79 5.93
CA ALA A 331 13.61 -8.04 4.68
C ALA A 331 13.70 -8.94 3.44
N SER A 332 14.39 -10.08 3.52
CA SER A 332 14.51 -11.04 2.44
C SER A 332 13.25 -11.91 2.34
N PHE A 333 12.27 -11.48 1.54
CA PHE A 333 11.20 -12.38 1.11
C PHE A 333 11.80 -13.52 0.26
N GLY A 334 11.84 -14.74 0.80
CA GLY A 334 11.86 -15.97 -0.01
C GLY A 334 13.11 -16.27 -0.83
N THR A 335 14.30 -15.75 -0.49
CA THR A 335 15.56 -16.29 -1.01
C THR A 335 16.08 -17.39 -0.08
N PRO A 336 16.09 -18.68 -0.47
CA PRO A 336 16.86 -19.67 0.26
C PRO A 336 18.34 -19.30 0.16
N ARG A 337 19.10 -19.43 1.26
CA ARG A 337 20.56 -19.39 1.17
C ARG A 337 21.02 -20.53 0.24
N PRO A 338 22.05 -20.35 -0.59
CA PRO A 338 22.74 -21.48 -1.19
C PRO A 338 23.37 -22.29 -0.06
N SER A 339 23.05 -23.60 -0.02
CA SER A 339 23.59 -24.67 0.84
C SER A 339 23.37 -24.58 2.36
N ASP A 340 22.30 -25.23 2.85
CA ASP A 340 22.42 -26.17 3.98
C ASP A 340 21.32 -27.26 3.88
N PRO A 341 21.63 -28.55 3.62
CA PRO A 341 20.63 -29.59 3.31
C PRO A 341 19.73 -30.06 4.47
N LEU A 342 19.79 -29.44 5.66
CA LEU A 342 19.19 -30.01 6.88
C LEU A 342 18.30 -29.05 7.70
N GLN A 343 17.91 -27.89 7.18
CA GLN A 343 16.94 -27.03 7.86
C GLN A 343 15.65 -26.90 7.06
N THR A 344 14.60 -27.56 7.54
CA THR A 344 13.22 -27.16 7.22
C THR A 344 13.05 -25.68 7.52
N PRO A 345 12.41 -24.89 6.64
CA PRO A 345 12.17 -23.48 6.93
C PRO A 345 11.45 -23.36 8.28
N PRO A 346 11.82 -22.39 9.14
CA PRO A 346 11.07 -22.16 10.36
C PRO A 346 9.60 -21.92 9.98
N PRO A 347 8.63 -22.50 10.72
CA PRO A 347 7.23 -22.24 10.46
C PRO A 347 7.03 -20.73 10.45
N GLY A 348 6.44 -20.22 9.37
CA GLY A 348 6.10 -18.81 9.28
C GLY A 348 5.30 -18.38 10.52
N PRO A 349 5.38 -17.10 10.92
CA PRO A 349 4.65 -16.63 12.09
C PRO A 349 3.16 -17.04 11.96
N PRO A 350 2.58 -17.69 12.99
CA PRO A 350 1.24 -18.27 12.88
C PRO A 350 0.22 -17.19 12.49
N ARG A 351 -0.53 -17.43 11.42
CA ARG A 351 -1.56 -16.52 10.87
C ARG A 351 -2.91 -16.60 11.63
N HIS A 352 -2.90 -16.73 12.96
CA HIS A 352 -4.12 -16.67 13.78
C HIS A 352 -3.90 -15.85 15.06
N PRO A 353 -4.91 -15.09 15.54
CA PRO A 353 -4.83 -14.35 16.80
C PRO A 353 -4.87 -15.37 17.95
N VAL A 354 -3.75 -15.54 18.64
CA VAL A 354 -3.70 -16.42 19.82
C VAL A 354 -4.31 -15.67 21.00
N LEU A 355 -5.53 -16.06 21.37
CA LEU A 355 -6.20 -15.75 22.62
C LEU A 355 -6.17 -16.99 23.52
N GLY A 356 -5.80 -16.83 24.79
CA GLY A 356 -6.14 -17.77 25.88
C GLY A 356 -4.98 -18.30 26.72
N PRO A 357 -5.24 -18.71 27.99
CA PRO A 357 -4.50 -18.26 29.16
C PRO A 357 -3.62 -19.36 29.81
N HIS A 358 -2.61 -18.99 30.61
CA HIS A 358 -2.35 -19.56 31.95
C HIS A 358 -1.10 -18.98 32.65
N ARG A 359 -1.11 -19.15 33.98
CA ARG A 359 -0.36 -18.52 35.06
C ARG A 359 1.11 -18.95 35.20
N HIS A 360 1.88 -18.03 35.80
CA HIS A 360 3.05 -18.18 36.68
C HIS A 360 4.05 -19.33 36.43
N SER A 361 5.23 -18.98 35.92
CA SER A 361 6.50 -19.39 36.53
C SER A 361 7.64 -18.47 36.07
N THR A 362 8.41 -17.99 37.04
CA THR A 362 9.63 -17.20 36.94
C THR A 362 10.70 -17.86 36.05
N GLY A 363 11.28 -17.10 35.13
CA GLY A 363 12.45 -17.50 34.35
C GLY A 363 12.81 -16.42 33.34
N ALA A 364 13.85 -15.64 33.66
CA ALA A 364 14.40 -14.62 32.78
C ALA A 364 14.87 -15.23 31.45
N CYS A 365 14.20 -14.89 30.35
CA CYS A 365 14.70 -15.14 29.01
C CYS A 365 14.24 -14.02 28.08
N LEU A 366 15.22 -13.25 27.60
CA LEU A 366 15.08 -12.13 26.67
C LEU A 366 14.35 -12.56 25.39
N ARG A 367 13.06 -12.23 25.31
CA ARG A 367 12.28 -12.20 24.08
C ARG A 367 11.43 -10.92 24.09
N ARG A 368 11.85 -9.89 23.36
CA ARG A 368 10.98 -8.77 22.97
C ARG A 368 11.37 -8.31 21.56
N PRO A 369 10.45 -8.32 20.58
CA PRO A 369 10.70 -7.69 19.29
C PRO A 369 10.50 -6.18 19.44
N GLY A 370 11.60 -5.44 19.28
CA GLY A 370 11.60 -3.98 19.16
C GLY A 370 11.48 -3.54 17.70
N ALA A 371 11.17 -2.25 17.53
CA ALA A 371 11.06 -1.50 16.28
C ALA A 371 9.75 -1.68 15.47
N ASN A 372 8.66 -1.12 16.00
CA ASN A 372 7.55 -0.65 15.17
C ASN A 372 7.72 0.86 14.93
N LEU A 373 8.11 1.23 13.71
CA LEU A 373 8.07 2.59 13.19
C LEU A 373 7.43 2.56 11.79
N PRO A 374 6.63 3.57 11.42
CA PRO A 374 5.61 3.40 10.39
C PRO A 374 6.17 3.72 8.99
N GLN A 375 6.02 2.76 8.08
CA GLN A 375 5.95 3.06 6.65
C GLN A 375 4.60 2.57 6.11
N ARG A 376 3.61 3.44 6.29
CA ARG A 376 2.49 3.59 5.35
C ARG A 376 2.41 5.08 5.01
N THR A 377 2.77 5.42 3.77
CA THR A 377 2.37 6.70 3.15
C THR A 377 1.49 6.46 1.92
N GLY A 378 0.64 5.43 2.01
CA GLY A 378 -0.52 5.27 1.13
C GLY A 378 -1.76 5.58 1.95
N ALA A 379 -2.31 6.77 1.79
CA ALA A 379 -3.61 7.09 2.35
C ALA A 379 -4.64 6.18 1.67
N ARG A 380 -5.44 5.47 2.50
CA ARG A 380 -6.67 4.71 2.16
C ARG A 380 -6.41 3.36 1.50
N LYS A 381 -7.12 2.28 1.81
CA LYS A 381 -8.42 2.06 2.45
C LYS A 381 -8.21 0.88 3.43
N ALA A 382 -8.58 1.04 4.69
CA ALA A 382 -8.87 -0.08 5.56
C ALA A 382 -10.03 0.34 6.45
N ALA A 383 -11.23 -0.15 6.13
CA ALA A 383 -12.24 -0.30 7.15
C ALA A 383 -11.66 -1.31 8.17
N ARG A 384 -10.92 -0.81 9.15
CA ARG A 384 -10.72 -1.56 10.39
C ARG A 384 -11.95 -1.31 11.23
N VAL A 385 -12.48 -2.38 11.80
CA VAL A 385 -13.42 -2.30 12.93
C VAL A 385 -12.66 -1.57 14.03
N CYS A 386 -12.93 -0.26 14.19
CA CYS A 386 -12.44 0.49 15.33
C CYS A 386 -13.07 -0.09 16.59
N GLN A 387 -12.27 -0.34 17.63
CA GLN A 387 -12.82 -0.42 18.98
C GLN A 387 -13.30 0.98 19.37
N LEU A 388 -14.54 1.32 19.03
CA LEU A 388 -15.20 2.51 19.54
C LEU A 388 -15.49 2.24 21.03
N ARG A 389 -14.58 2.65 21.91
CA ARG A 389 -14.79 2.67 23.36
C ARG A 389 -15.32 4.06 23.75
N GLY A 390 -16.64 4.22 23.78
CA GLY A 390 -17.32 5.43 24.28
C GLY A 390 -18.09 6.24 23.23
N PRO A 391 -18.76 7.34 23.64
CA PRO A 391 -19.37 8.30 22.74
C PRO A 391 -18.27 9.01 21.95
N GLY A 392 -18.34 8.93 20.62
CA GLY A 392 -17.30 9.48 19.74
C GLY A 392 -17.88 9.97 18.41
N ARG A 393 -17.16 10.90 17.79
CA ARG A 393 -17.43 11.35 16.41
C ARG A 393 -16.77 10.37 15.44
N ALA A 394 -17.53 9.93 14.43
CA ALA A 394 -17.04 9.10 13.34
C ALA A 394 -17.21 9.84 12.01
N VAL A 395 -16.15 9.87 11.21
CA VAL A 395 -16.26 10.31 9.82
C VAL A 395 -16.61 9.10 8.97
N LEU A 396 -17.76 9.15 8.32
CA LEU A 396 -18.36 8.07 7.54
C LEU A 396 -18.27 8.39 6.06
N VAL A 397 -17.95 7.37 5.25
CA VAL A 397 -17.88 7.47 3.79
C VAL A 397 -18.69 6.34 3.17
N ARG A 398 -19.62 6.67 2.29
CA ARG A 398 -20.47 5.67 1.62
C ARG A 398 -19.83 5.14 0.34
N GLU A 399 -19.97 3.85 0.09
CA GLU A 399 -19.81 3.25 -1.23
C GLU A 399 -21.08 2.50 -1.63
N PRO A 400 -21.66 2.78 -2.82
CA PRO A 400 -22.87 2.09 -3.28
C PRO A 400 -22.58 0.61 -3.55
N ALA A 401 -23.54 -0.26 -3.24
CA ALA A 401 -23.47 -1.67 -3.57
C ALA A 401 -23.29 -1.87 -5.09
N PRO A 402 -22.51 -2.89 -5.52
CA PRO A 402 -22.35 -3.20 -6.93
C PRO A 402 -23.73 -3.48 -7.54
N THR A 403 -24.03 -2.80 -8.65
CA THR A 403 -25.30 -2.95 -9.34
C THR A 403 -25.42 -4.37 -9.88
N HIS A 404 -26.38 -5.13 -9.35
CA HIS A 404 -26.80 -6.36 -10.01
C HIS A 404 -27.39 -5.99 -11.37
N HIS A 405 -26.64 -6.23 -12.44
CA HIS A 405 -27.25 -6.45 -13.75
C HIS A 405 -28.01 -7.77 -13.65
N SER A 406 -29.25 -7.70 -13.17
CA SER A 406 -30.25 -8.72 -13.44
C SER A 406 -30.33 -8.85 -14.96
N ARG A 407 -29.88 -10.00 -15.46
CA ARG A 407 -30.33 -10.46 -16.78
C ARG A 407 -31.84 -10.57 -16.67
N GLY A 408 -32.54 -9.68 -17.36
CA GLY A 408 -33.98 -9.78 -17.53
C GLY A 408 -34.30 -11.16 -18.08
N ALA A 409 -35.05 -11.94 -17.33
CA ALA A 409 -35.88 -12.99 -17.88
C ALA A 409 -37.16 -12.30 -18.37
N ALA A 410 -37.25 -12.14 -19.69
CA ALA A 410 -38.48 -12.04 -20.46
C ALA A 410 -38.16 -12.49 -21.88
#